data_AF-A0A972AL89-F1
#
_entry.id   AF-A0A972AL89-F1
#
_cell.length_a   1.000
_cell.length_b   1.000
_cell.length_c   1.000
_cell.angle_alpha   90.00
_cell.angle_beta   90.00
_cell.angle_gamma   90.00
#
_symmetry.space_group_name_H-M   'P 1'
#
loop_
_entity.id
_entity.type
_entity.pdbx_description
1 polymer ?
#
loop_
_entity_poly.entity_id
_entity_poly.type
_entity_poly.pdbx_seq_one_letter_code
_entity_poly.pdbx_strand_id
1 'polypeptide(L)'
;MQTEEGRNNPWADYILAVPDIFHLLVKLTLDPAVPDNHKAKLGLGLAYFISPIDLLPESLLGPLGLVDDLVVAAYILNTMINETDPELVRKHWAGDQDVLRLVQQIIDSADEMIGSRIIDKIKAMFPK
;
A
#
# COMPACT_ATOMS: atom_id res chain seq x y z
N MET A 1 -6.35 -23.32 27.05
CA MET A 1 -5.87 -23.47 25.67
C MET A 1 -6.29 -22.21 24.91
N GLN A 2 -5.44 -21.19 24.91
CA GLN A 2 -5.59 -20.02 24.03
C GLN A 2 -4.64 -20.25 22.87
N THR A 3 -5.16 -20.25 21.65
CA THR A 3 -4.43 -20.55 20.43
C THR A 3 -3.44 -19.42 20.11
N GLU A 4 -2.17 -19.77 20.01
CA GLU A 4 -1.05 -18.88 19.63
C GLU A 4 -1.03 -18.56 18.10
N GLU A 5 -2.19 -18.54 17.44
CA GLU A 5 -2.26 -18.35 15.98
C GLU A 5 -2.36 -16.86 15.56
N GLY A 6 -2.50 -15.93 16.51
CA GLY A 6 -2.74 -14.51 16.21
C GLY A 6 -1.50 -13.64 15.95
N ARG A 7 -0.27 -14.16 16.05
CA ARG A 7 0.97 -13.32 16.09
C ARG A 7 1.89 -13.37 14.86
N ASN A 8 1.55 -14.13 13.83
CA ASN A 8 2.44 -14.31 12.67
C ASN A 8 1.77 -13.94 11.33
N ASN A 9 0.96 -12.89 11.28
CA ASN A 9 0.55 -12.34 9.98
C ASN A 9 1.53 -11.23 9.58
N PRO A 10 2.41 -11.45 8.56
CA PRO A 10 3.38 -10.44 8.12
C PRO A 10 2.74 -9.13 7.65
N TRP A 11 1.43 -9.13 7.38
CA TRP A 11 0.66 -7.96 6.98
C TRP A 11 0.06 -7.17 8.14
N ALA A 12 0.08 -7.71 9.37
CA ALA A 12 -0.54 -7.05 10.52
C ALA A 12 0.11 -5.68 10.79
N ASP A 13 1.43 -5.63 10.77
CA ASP A 13 2.18 -4.38 11.00
C ASP A 13 1.90 -3.36 9.89
N TYR A 14 1.71 -3.82 8.64
CA TYR A 14 1.38 -2.93 7.54
C TYR A 14 -0.06 -2.42 7.59
N ILE A 15 -1.01 -3.25 8.03
CA ILE A 15 -2.41 -2.85 8.25
C ILE A 15 -2.48 -1.77 9.34
N LEU A 16 -1.65 -1.86 10.38
CA LEU A 16 -1.58 -0.82 11.42
C LEU A 16 -1.02 0.51 10.90
N ALA A 17 -0.22 0.50 9.84
CA ALA A 17 0.30 1.71 9.20
C ALA A 17 -0.70 2.40 8.25
N VAL A 18 -1.84 1.76 7.97
CA VAL A 18 -2.86 2.27 7.04
C VAL A 18 -3.38 3.67 7.42
N PRO A 19 -3.74 3.99 8.69
CA PRO A 19 -4.20 5.33 9.05
C PRO A 19 -3.14 6.41 8.80
N ASP A 20 -1.86 6.09 9.06
CA ASP A 20 -0.75 7.01 8.84
C ASP A 20 -0.48 7.24 7.36
N ILE A 21 -0.58 6.18 6.54
CA ILE A 21 -0.48 6.27 5.07
C ILE A 21 -1.63 7.10 4.51
N PHE A 22 -2.86 6.87 4.96
CA PHE A 22 -4.01 7.66 4.56
C PHE A 22 -3.82 9.15 4.92
N HIS A 23 -3.38 9.44 6.14
CA HIS A 23 -3.04 10.79 6.58
C HIS A 23 -2.00 11.44 5.65
N LEU A 24 -0.92 10.72 5.36
CA LEU A 24 0.16 11.19 4.49
C LEU A 24 -0.36 11.53 3.09
N LEU A 25 -1.17 10.66 2.48
CA LEU A 25 -1.75 10.90 1.16
C LEU A 25 -2.61 12.17 1.15
N VAL A 26 -3.44 12.38 2.17
CA VAL A 26 -4.24 13.61 2.31
C VAL A 26 -3.35 14.84 2.43
N LYS A 27 -2.34 14.80 3.30
CA LYS A 27 -1.42 15.93 3.52
C LYS A 27 -0.62 16.30 2.28
N LEU A 28 -0.14 15.31 1.54
CA LEU A 28 0.58 15.52 0.27
C LEU A 28 -0.35 16.11 -0.79
N THR A 29 -1.59 15.64 -0.88
CA THR A 29 -2.57 16.19 -1.84
C THR A 29 -2.83 17.68 -1.59
N LEU A 30 -2.75 18.12 -0.33
CA LEU A 30 -3.00 19.51 0.09
C LEU A 30 -1.74 20.39 0.13
N ASP A 31 -0.52 19.83 0.03
CA ASP A 31 0.71 20.62 0.12
C ASP A 31 0.97 21.37 -1.22
N PRO A 32 1.14 22.70 -1.19
CA PRO A 32 1.40 23.49 -2.38
C PRO A 32 2.73 23.14 -3.08
N ALA A 33 3.69 22.54 -2.37
CA ALA A 33 4.97 22.10 -2.93
C ALA A 33 4.84 20.82 -3.79
N VAL A 34 3.71 20.10 -3.71
CA VAL A 34 3.46 18.95 -4.59
C VAL A 34 2.98 19.43 -5.96
N PRO A 35 3.62 19.00 -7.07
CA PRO A 35 3.16 19.33 -8.42
C PRO A 35 1.75 18.79 -8.73
N ASP A 36 0.97 19.48 -9.54
CA ASP A 36 -0.45 19.13 -9.76
C ASP A 36 -0.67 17.76 -10.41
N ASN A 37 0.24 17.32 -11.28
CA ASN A 37 0.20 15.98 -11.86
C ASN A 37 0.34 14.87 -10.79
N HIS A 38 1.09 15.15 -9.73
CA HIS A 38 1.26 14.25 -8.60
C HIS A 38 0.07 14.31 -7.64
N LYS A 39 -0.50 15.50 -7.41
CA LYS A 39 -1.77 15.65 -6.67
C LYS A 39 -2.90 14.87 -7.32
N ALA A 40 -2.95 14.81 -8.64
CA ALA A 40 -3.93 13.99 -9.35
C ALA A 40 -3.75 12.48 -9.06
N LYS A 41 -2.51 11.97 -9.08
CA LYS A 41 -2.20 10.57 -8.70
C LYS A 41 -2.59 10.29 -7.24
N LEU A 42 -2.23 11.18 -6.32
CA LEU A 42 -2.59 11.08 -4.89
C LEU A 42 -4.10 11.13 -4.66
N GLY A 43 -4.79 12.05 -5.33
CA GLY A 43 -6.24 12.18 -5.27
C GLY A 43 -6.97 10.97 -5.82
N LEU A 44 -6.46 10.34 -6.90
CA LEU A 44 -7.00 9.09 -7.42
C LEU A 44 -6.79 7.93 -6.44
N GLY A 45 -5.60 7.83 -5.84
CA GLY A 45 -5.31 6.83 -4.80
C GLY A 45 -6.22 7.00 -3.58
N LEU A 46 -6.43 8.24 -3.11
CA LEU A 46 -7.37 8.54 -2.03
C LEU A 46 -8.81 8.23 -2.40
N ALA A 47 -9.23 8.55 -3.63
CA ALA A 47 -10.57 8.26 -4.12
C ALA A 47 -10.81 6.74 -4.19
N TYR A 48 -9.79 5.96 -4.55
CA TYR A 48 -9.81 4.50 -4.49
C TYR A 48 -9.96 4.03 -3.04
N PHE A 49 -9.11 4.53 -2.15
CA PHE A 49 -9.07 4.17 -0.73
C PHE A 49 -10.39 4.40 0.03
N ILE A 50 -11.20 5.40 -0.38
CA ILE A 50 -12.50 5.71 0.24
C ILE A 50 -13.70 5.25 -0.59
N SER A 51 -13.46 4.61 -1.74
CA SER A 51 -14.51 4.22 -2.67
C SER A 51 -15.38 3.14 -2.03
N PRO A 52 -16.71 3.33 -1.92
CA PRO A 52 -17.62 2.26 -1.50
C PRO A 52 -17.80 1.17 -2.58
N ILE A 53 -17.23 1.39 -3.77
CA ILE A 53 -17.21 0.49 -4.90
C ILE A 53 -15.76 0.05 -5.05
N ASP A 54 -15.32 -0.91 -4.23
CA ASP A 54 -14.03 -1.55 -4.46
C ASP A 54 -14.09 -2.26 -5.82
N LEU A 55 -13.08 -2.07 -6.66
CA LEU A 55 -12.93 -2.85 -7.91
C LEU A 55 -12.80 -4.36 -7.59
N LEU A 56 -12.36 -4.68 -6.37
CA LEU A 56 -12.26 -6.02 -5.84
C LEU A 56 -13.25 -6.17 -4.69
N PRO A 57 -14.40 -6.86 -4.89
CA PRO A 57 -15.40 -6.96 -3.85
C PRO A 57 -14.81 -7.65 -2.62
N GLU A 58 -14.89 -7.01 -1.44
CA GLU A 58 -14.43 -7.54 -0.15
C GLU A 58 -14.96 -8.96 0.12
N SER A 59 -16.16 -9.27 -0.39
CA SER A 59 -16.78 -10.59 -0.34
C SER A 59 -15.99 -11.70 -1.05
N LEU A 60 -15.07 -11.36 -1.96
CA LEU A 60 -14.25 -12.31 -2.72
C LEU A 60 -12.85 -12.50 -2.10
N LEU A 61 -12.31 -11.48 -1.42
CA LEU A 61 -10.93 -11.47 -0.90
C LEU A 61 -10.82 -11.56 0.62
N GLY A 62 -11.91 -11.36 1.37
CA GLY A 62 -11.86 -11.33 2.84
C GLY A 62 -10.93 -10.21 3.34
N PRO A 63 -10.23 -10.37 4.49
CA PRO A 63 -9.36 -9.33 5.06
C PRO A 63 -8.16 -8.91 4.18
N LEU A 64 -8.00 -9.50 2.99
CA LEU A 64 -6.99 -9.12 1.99
C LEU A 64 -7.38 -7.89 1.17
N GLY A 65 -8.63 -7.43 1.18
CA GLY A 65 -9.04 -6.20 0.49
C GLY A 65 -8.19 -4.99 0.89
N LEU A 66 -7.91 -4.87 2.20
CA LEU A 66 -7.04 -3.83 2.78
C LEU A 66 -5.58 -3.87 2.28
N VAL A 67 -5.09 -5.03 1.84
CA VAL A 67 -3.71 -5.17 1.35
C VAL A 67 -3.57 -4.54 -0.03
N ASP A 68 -4.61 -4.61 -0.87
CA ASP A 68 -4.57 -4.02 -2.22
C ASP A 68 -4.44 -2.48 -2.16
N ASP A 69 -5.28 -1.83 -1.34
CA ASP A 69 -5.23 -0.38 -1.12
C ASP A 69 -3.88 0.10 -0.63
N LEU A 70 -3.31 -0.66 0.31
CA LEU A 70 -2.00 -0.38 0.89
C LEU A 70 -0.89 -0.47 -0.16
N VAL A 71 -0.94 -1.48 -1.03
CA VAL A 71 0.03 -1.65 -2.12
C VAL A 71 -0.10 -0.52 -3.14
N VAL A 72 -1.33 -0.15 -3.54
CA VAL A 72 -1.58 0.99 -4.41
C VAL A 72 -1.02 2.27 -3.80
N ALA A 73 -1.29 2.53 -2.52
CA ALA A 73 -0.75 3.68 -1.81
C ALA A 73 0.78 3.67 -1.77
N ALA A 74 1.41 2.52 -1.54
CA ALA A 74 2.86 2.38 -1.54
C ALA A 74 3.46 2.70 -2.93
N TYR A 75 2.87 2.24 -4.03
CA TYR A 75 3.34 2.60 -5.38
C TYR A 75 3.19 4.09 -5.68
N ILE A 76 2.10 4.72 -5.26
CA ILE A 76 1.91 6.17 -5.41
C ILE A 76 2.99 6.91 -4.62
N LEU A 77 3.22 6.53 -3.36
CA LEU A 77 4.26 7.12 -2.51
C LEU A 77 5.66 6.87 -3.06
N ASN A 78 5.94 5.69 -3.61
CA ASN A 78 7.22 5.40 -4.25
C ASN A 78 7.43 6.27 -5.50
N THR A 79 6.37 6.51 -6.28
CA THR A 79 6.43 7.46 -7.39
C THR A 79 6.76 8.87 -6.89
N MET A 80 6.12 9.31 -5.81
CA MET A 80 6.43 10.60 -5.16
C MET A 80 7.89 10.68 -4.69
N ILE A 81 8.38 9.65 -3.99
CA ILE A 81 9.75 9.60 -3.47
C ILE A 81 10.77 9.68 -4.61
N ASN A 82 10.47 9.10 -5.77
CA ASN A 82 11.40 9.08 -6.91
C ASN A 82 11.26 10.32 -7.83
N GLU A 83 10.07 10.90 -7.95
CA GLU A 83 9.78 12.01 -8.86
C GLU A 83 9.77 13.40 -8.17
N THR A 84 9.75 13.45 -6.83
CA THR A 84 9.74 14.67 -6.02
C THR A 84 10.76 14.60 -4.88
N ASP A 85 10.87 15.66 -4.06
CA ASP A 85 11.76 15.67 -2.89
C ASP A 85 11.25 14.69 -1.81
N PRO A 86 12.00 13.63 -1.45
CA PRO A 86 11.62 12.68 -0.40
C PRO A 86 11.39 13.34 0.96
N GLU A 87 12.01 14.49 1.23
CA GLU A 87 11.78 15.23 2.48
C GLU A 87 10.35 15.74 2.59
N LEU A 88 9.66 15.97 1.48
CA LEU A 88 8.25 16.34 1.48
C LEU A 88 7.36 15.21 2.03
N VAL A 89 7.71 13.96 1.70
CA VAL A 89 7.03 12.76 2.21
C VAL A 89 7.33 12.58 3.70
N ARG A 90 8.61 12.70 4.11
CA ARG A 90 9.01 12.62 5.53
C ARG A 90 8.34 13.69 6.39
N LYS A 91 8.25 14.92 5.89
CA LYS A 91 7.64 16.08 6.58
C LYS A 91 6.19 15.85 7.01
N HIS A 92 5.41 15.11 6.22
CA HIS A 92 4.00 14.86 6.47
C HIS A 92 3.72 13.48 7.06
N TRP A 93 4.76 12.69 7.30
CA TRP A 93 4.62 11.36 7.87
C TRP A 93 4.30 11.44 9.37
N ALA A 94 3.27 10.69 9.80
CA ALA A 94 2.80 10.69 11.18
C ALA A 94 3.20 9.43 11.98
N GLY A 95 3.73 8.40 11.29
CA GLY A 95 4.09 7.14 11.92
C GLY A 95 5.50 7.14 12.53
N ASP A 96 5.77 6.16 13.39
CA ASP A 96 7.04 6.04 14.12
C ASP A 96 8.19 5.44 13.29
N GLN A 97 7.86 4.77 12.17
CA GLN A 97 8.83 4.09 11.32
C GLN A 97 9.36 5.02 10.22
N ASP A 98 10.50 4.69 9.61
CA ASP A 98 10.95 5.41 8.41
C ASP A 98 10.00 5.09 7.24
N VAL A 99 9.31 6.11 6.74
CA VAL A 99 8.29 5.95 5.71
C VAL A 99 8.84 5.49 4.36
N LEU A 100 10.05 5.87 3.99
CA LEU A 100 10.65 5.41 2.73
C LEU A 100 10.94 3.91 2.82
N ARG A 101 11.47 3.47 3.97
CA ARG A 101 11.71 2.05 4.23
C ARG A 101 10.41 1.26 4.26
N LEU A 102 9.38 1.77 4.94
CA LEU A 102 8.07 1.14 5.01
C LEU A 102 7.47 0.95 3.60
N VAL A 103 7.49 2.01 2.77
CA VAL A 103 7.01 1.96 1.39
C VAL A 103 7.75 0.90 0.58
N GLN A 104 9.08 0.85 0.68
CA GLN A 104 9.88 -0.16 -0.03
C GLN A 104 9.53 -1.58 0.44
N GLN A 105 9.39 -1.80 1.76
CA GLN A 105 9.03 -3.11 2.31
C GLN A 105 7.66 -3.60 1.85
N ILE A 106 6.67 -2.71 1.75
CA ILE A 106 5.34 -3.04 1.24
C ILE A 106 5.44 -3.47 -0.23
N ILE A 107 6.18 -2.74 -1.06
CA ILE A 107 6.37 -3.05 -2.48
C ILE A 107 7.09 -4.38 -2.65
N ASP A 108 8.19 -4.60 -1.94
CA ASP A 108 8.96 -5.85 -2.01
C ASP A 108 8.09 -7.05 -1.61
N SER A 109 7.30 -6.90 -0.53
CA SER A 109 6.36 -7.93 -0.07
C SER A 109 5.27 -8.21 -1.10
N ALA A 110 4.79 -7.17 -1.79
CA ALA A 110 3.80 -7.29 -2.85
C ALA A 110 4.37 -8.01 -4.08
N ASP A 111 5.57 -7.63 -4.53
CA ASP A 111 6.24 -8.25 -5.67
C ASP A 111 6.54 -9.73 -5.43
N GLU A 112 6.99 -10.10 -4.23
CA GLU A 112 7.21 -11.51 -3.84
C GLU A 112 5.90 -12.32 -3.87
N MET A 113 4.82 -11.76 -3.30
CA MET A 113 3.51 -12.40 -3.27
C MET A 113 2.92 -12.58 -4.69
N ILE A 114 3.05 -11.56 -5.54
CA ILE A 114 2.58 -11.61 -6.93
C ILE A 114 3.41 -12.61 -7.73
N GLY A 115 4.74 -12.54 -7.61
CA GLY A 115 5.66 -13.42 -8.32
C GLY A 115 5.41 -14.90 -8.02
N SER A 116 5.35 -15.26 -6.74
CA SER A 116 5.06 -16.63 -6.30
C SER A 116 3.71 -17.14 -6.82
N ARG A 117 2.64 -16.35 -6.64
CA ARG A 117 1.27 -16.77 -6.98
C ARG A 117 1.03 -16.88 -8.49
N ILE A 118 1.62 -15.99 -9.30
CA ILE A 118 1.56 -16.06 -10.76
C ILE A 118 2.35 -17.28 -11.26
N ILE A 119 3.56 -17.50 -10.73
CA ILE A 119 4.40 -18.63 -11.11
C ILE A 119 3.70 -19.96 -10.78
N ASP A 120 3.06 -20.07 -9.63
CA ASP A 120 2.33 -21.28 -9.22
C ASP A 120 1.13 -21.58 -10.14
N LYS A 121 0.37 -20.54 -10.52
CA LYS A 121 -0.72 -20.69 -11.51
C LYS A 121 -0.20 -21.14 -12.87
N ILE A 122 0.93 -20.59 -13.34
CA ILE A 122 1.53 -20.98 -14.62
C ILE A 122 2.01 -22.43 -14.57
N LYS A 123 2.68 -22.83 -13.49
CA LYS A 123 3.13 -24.22 -13.29
C LYS A 123 1.97 -25.21 -13.26
N ALA A 124 0.85 -24.83 -12.64
CA ALA A 124 -0.36 -25.67 -12.59
C ALA A 124 -1.07 -25.81 -13.96
N MET A 125 -0.90 -24.83 -14.86
CA MET A 125 -1.49 -24.84 -16.20
C MET A 125 -0.68 -25.65 -17.23
N PHE A 126 0.63 -25.74 -17.02
CA PHE A 126 1.54 -26.57 -17.81
C PHE A 126 2.21 -27.63 -16.94
N PRO A 127 1.44 -28.57 -16.35
CA PRO A 127 2.03 -29.70 -15.65
C PRO A 127 2.78 -30.57 -16.68
N LYS A 128 3.99 -31.01 -16.32
CA LYS A 128 4.76 -31.98 -17.10
C LYS A 128 4.07 -33.34 -17.16
#